data_AF-A0A7W1P2W7-F1
#
_entry.id   AF-A0A7W1P2W7-F1
#
_cell.length_a   1.000
_cell.length_b   1.000
_cell.length_c   1.000
_cell.angle_alpha   90.00
_cell.angle_beta   90.00
_cell.angle_gamma   90.00
#
_symmetry.space_group_name_H-M   'P 1'
#
loop_
_entity.id
_entity.type
_entity.pdbx_description
1 polymer ?
#
loop_
_entity_poly.entity_id
_entity_poly.type
_entity_poly.pdbx_seq_one_letter_code
_entity_poly.pdbx_strand_id
1 'polypeptide(L)'
;MTSVRIDHETIALSDTRLLFFGGDIANTIDEWDLSMDLLGVAGTMDAPASSATLLVNGNILVLRRDVAGIYAPGAADAGSGFTALIRLRSPAVAFWRAAARPRHSFRTTSESSSPVV
;
A
#
# COMPACT_ATOMS: atom_id res chain seq x y z
N MET A 1 -6.65 -5.87 22.42
CA MET A 1 -6.63 -5.51 20.99
C MET A 1 -8.00 -4.97 20.64
N THR A 2 -8.08 -3.76 20.06
CA THR A 2 -9.35 -3.03 19.80
C THR A 2 -9.24 -2.12 18.57
N SER A 3 -8.20 -2.27 17.75
CA SER A 3 -7.97 -1.34 16.64
C SER A 3 -8.86 -1.68 15.45
N VAL A 4 -9.63 -0.71 14.98
CA VAL A 4 -10.40 -0.83 13.74
C VAL A 4 -9.43 -0.93 12.56
N ARG A 5 -9.66 -1.89 11.65
CA ARG A 5 -8.86 -2.09 10.44
C ARG A 5 -9.64 -1.71 9.18
N ILE A 6 -9.03 -0.88 8.33
CA ILE A 6 -9.55 -0.52 7.00
C ILE A 6 -8.46 -0.85 5.98
N ASP A 7 -8.85 -1.37 4.82
CA ASP A 7 -7.91 -1.76 3.75
C ASP A 7 -6.87 -2.82 4.17
N HIS A 8 -7.26 -3.72 5.08
CA HIS A 8 -6.43 -4.84 5.50
C HIS A 8 -6.53 -6.01 4.51
N GLU A 9 -5.46 -6.79 4.39
CA GLU A 9 -5.49 -8.07 3.68
C GLU A 9 -5.71 -9.21 4.66
N THR A 10 -6.50 -10.22 4.27
CA THR A 10 -6.76 -11.41 5.11
C THR A 10 -6.28 -12.67 4.41
N ILE A 11 -5.46 -13.47 5.10
CA ILE A 11 -4.94 -14.74 4.59
C ILE A 11 -5.34 -15.89 5.52
N ALA A 12 -5.98 -16.92 4.99
CA ALA A 12 -6.20 -18.15 5.73
C ALA A 12 -4.93 -19.00 5.72
N LEU A 13 -4.43 -19.36 6.91
CA LEU A 13 -3.32 -20.30 7.08
C LEU A 13 -3.80 -21.75 7.17
N SER A 14 -4.98 -21.94 7.76
CA SER A 14 -5.67 -23.21 7.90
C SER A 14 -7.17 -22.96 8.12
N ASP A 15 -7.95 -24.01 8.28
CA ASP A 15 -9.38 -23.94 8.59
C ASP A 15 -9.70 -23.20 9.91
N THR A 16 -8.71 -23.04 10.78
CA THR A 16 -8.87 -22.41 12.10
C THR A 16 -8.01 -21.18 12.31
N ARG A 17 -7.15 -20.81 11.36
CA ARG A 17 -6.18 -19.72 11.55
C ARG A 17 -6.25 -18.71 10.42
N LEU A 18 -6.49 -17.45 10.77
CA LEU A 18 -6.50 -16.31 9.85
C LEU A 18 -5.44 -15.30 10.26
N LEU A 19 -4.77 -14.69 9.28
CA LEU A 19 -3.89 -13.55 9.46
C LEU A 19 -4.48 -12.30 8.83
N PHE A 20 -4.32 -11.18 9.53
CA PHE A 20 -4.70 -9.85 9.09
C PHE A 20 -3.46 -8.98 8.94
N PHE A 21 -3.23 -8.45 7.74
CA PHE A 21 -2.08 -7.60 7.45
C PHE A 21 -2.52 -6.14 7.30
N GLY A 22 -1.96 -5.26 8.14
CA GLY A 22 -2.11 -3.82 8.02
C GLY A 22 -3.54 -3.32 8.23
N GLY A 23 -3.79 -2.09 7.82
CA GLY A 23 -5.06 -1.41 8.05
C GLY A 23 -5.22 -0.80 9.43
N ASP A 24 -4.18 -0.86 10.28
CA ASP A 24 -4.10 -0.21 11.58
C ASP A 24 -2.89 0.75 11.65
N ILE A 25 -2.90 1.67 12.61
CA ILE A 25 -1.84 2.68 12.77
C ILE A 25 -0.53 2.08 13.29
N ALA A 26 -0.60 0.95 14.01
CA ALA A 26 0.57 0.28 14.57
C ALA A 26 1.23 -0.71 13.60
N ASN A 27 0.68 -0.87 12.39
CA ASN A 27 1.14 -1.79 11.36
C ASN A 27 1.31 -3.22 11.89
N THR A 28 0.37 -3.67 12.73
CA THR A 28 0.43 -5.00 13.31
C THR A 28 -0.07 -6.04 12.31
N ILE A 29 0.48 -7.23 12.44
CA ILE A 29 -0.02 -8.46 11.84
C ILE A 29 -0.73 -9.18 12.96
N ASP A 30 -2.04 -9.35 12.82
CA ASP A 30 -2.85 -10.02 13.83
C ASP A 30 -3.22 -11.41 13.36
N GLU A 31 -3.33 -12.34 14.29
CA GLU A 31 -3.76 -13.70 14.04
C GLU A 31 -5.02 -14.00 14.84
N TRP A 32 -6.03 -14.51 14.14
CA TRP A 32 -7.19 -15.14 14.76
C TRP A 32 -6.99 -16.65 14.75
N ASP A 33 -6.90 -17.25 15.93
CA ASP A 33 -6.92 -18.70 16.14
C ASP A 33 -8.29 -19.11 16.69
N LEU A 34 -9.10 -19.70 15.82
CA LEU A 34 -10.44 -20.19 16.12
C LEU A 34 -10.43 -21.38 17.11
N SER A 35 -9.33 -22.13 17.19
CA SER A 35 -9.21 -23.25 18.13
C SER A 35 -9.04 -22.80 19.57
N MET A 36 -8.47 -21.59 19.75
CA MET A 36 -8.29 -20.95 21.05
C MET A 36 -9.29 -19.81 21.30
N ASP A 37 -10.13 -19.50 20.31
CA ASP A 37 -11.03 -18.34 20.27
C ASP A 37 -10.31 -17.03 20.64
N LEU A 38 -9.14 -16.83 20.02
CA LEU A 38 -8.21 -15.75 20.40
C LEU A 38 -7.75 -14.95 19.18
N LEU A 39 -7.90 -13.62 19.29
CA LEU A 39 -7.21 -12.65 18.45
C LEU A 39 -5.94 -12.16 19.16
N GLY A 40 -4.78 -12.38 18.55
CA GLY A 40 -3.47 -11.98 19.08
C GLY A 40 -2.64 -11.20 18.06
N VAL A 41 -1.71 -10.36 18.53
CA VAL A 41 -0.68 -9.78 17.65
C VAL A 41 0.34 -10.86 17.36
N ALA A 42 0.46 -11.25 16.10
CA ALA A 42 1.42 -12.24 15.61
C ALA A 42 2.69 -11.60 15.02
N GLY A 43 2.72 -10.27 14.89
CA GLY A 43 3.92 -9.50 14.56
C GLY A 43 3.64 -8.04 14.27
N THR A 44 4.70 -7.29 13.98
CA THR A 44 4.61 -5.88 13.57
C THR A 44 5.52 -5.61 12.38
N MET A 45 5.12 -4.64 11.56
CA MET A 45 5.94 -4.10 10.47
C MET A 45 6.31 -2.65 10.76
N ASP A 46 7.40 -2.17 10.18
CA ASP A 46 7.85 -0.78 10.26
C ASP A 46 7.07 0.18 9.34
N ALA A 47 6.20 -0.35 8.47
CA ALA A 47 5.26 0.43 7.67
C ALA A 47 4.02 -0.39 7.26
N PRO A 48 2.94 0.26 6.77
CA PRO A 48 1.72 -0.43 6.38
C PRO A 48 1.93 -1.39 5.21
N ALA A 49 1.33 -2.58 5.28
CA ALA A 49 1.17 -3.46 4.13
C ALA A 49 0.19 -2.84 3.12
N SER A 50 0.41 -3.14 1.84
CA SER A 50 -0.45 -2.74 0.73
C SER A 50 -1.20 -3.93 0.11
N SER A 51 -0.60 -5.13 0.15
CA SER A 51 -1.24 -6.39 -0.26
C SER A 51 -0.41 -7.56 0.25
N ALA A 52 -1.01 -8.74 0.38
CA ALA A 52 -0.33 -9.97 0.74
C ALA A 52 -0.88 -11.17 -0.06
N THR A 53 -0.05 -12.19 -0.27
CA THR A 53 -0.51 -13.43 -0.93
C THR A 53 0.22 -14.66 -0.37
N LEU A 54 -0.54 -15.73 -0.19
CA LEU A 54 -0.01 -17.02 0.28
C LEU A 54 0.78 -17.71 -0.83
N LEU A 55 1.99 -18.14 -0.49
CA LEU A 55 2.85 -18.90 -1.37
C LEU A 55 2.69 -20.39 -1.10
N VAL A 56 3.00 -21.23 -2.10
CA VAL A 56 2.88 -22.69 -2.02
C VAL A 56 3.69 -23.34 -0.89
N ASN A 57 4.74 -22.68 -0.42
CA ASN A 57 5.58 -23.14 0.69
C ASN A 57 5.04 -22.75 2.07
N GLY A 58 3.83 -22.15 2.15
CA GLY A 58 3.22 -21.72 3.40
C GLY A 58 3.72 -20.36 3.92
N ASN A 59 4.67 -19.73 3.22
CA ASN A 59 5.07 -18.36 3.50
C ASN A 59 4.14 -17.37 2.79
N ILE A 60 4.18 -16.11 3.20
CA ILE A 60 3.33 -15.06 2.62
C ILE A 60 4.23 -14.00 2.01
N LEU A 61 4.03 -13.69 0.73
CA LEU A 61 4.62 -12.51 0.11
C LEU A 61 3.81 -11.29 0.54
N VAL A 62 4.45 -10.36 1.25
CA VAL A 62 3.84 -9.12 1.69
C VAL A 62 4.45 -7.96 0.90
N LEU A 63 3.58 -7.19 0.27
CA LEU A 63 3.93 -5.99 -0.48
C LEU A 63 3.64 -4.78 0.39
N ARG A 64 4.62 -3.88 0.43
CA ARG A 64 4.48 -2.52 0.93
C ARG A 64 4.71 -1.56 -0.22
N ARG A 65 4.48 -0.27 0.05
CA ARG A 65 4.76 0.81 -0.89
C ARG A 65 6.20 0.80 -1.43
N ASP A 66 7.16 0.46 -0.59
CA ASP A 66 8.59 0.62 -0.85
C ASP A 66 9.40 -0.67 -0.78
N VAL A 67 8.79 -1.77 -0.32
CA VAL A 67 9.48 -3.03 -0.04
C VAL A 67 8.56 -4.20 -0.36
N ALA A 68 9.13 -5.27 -0.93
CA ALA A 68 8.51 -6.59 -0.92
C ALA A 68 9.33 -7.52 -0.02
N GLY A 69 8.64 -8.32 0.79
CA GLY A 69 9.26 -9.24 1.74
C GLY A 69 8.41 -10.46 2.02
N ILE A 70 8.95 -11.37 2.81
CA ILE A 70 8.30 -12.64 3.17
C ILE A 70 7.91 -12.61 4.63
N TYR A 71 6.66 -12.92 4.92
CA TYR A 71 6.19 -13.25 6.25
C TYR A 71 6.13 -14.78 6.44
N ALA A 72 6.76 -15.30 7.49
CA ALA A 72 6.76 -16.72 7.83
C ALA A 72 5.95 -16.95 9.13
N PRO A 73 4.72 -17.47 9.06
CA PRO A 73 3.82 -17.61 10.22
C PRO A 73 4.25 -18.66 11.26
N GLY A 74 5.26 -19.48 10.93
CA GLY A 74 5.82 -20.49 11.83
C GLY A 74 7.20 -20.15 12.38
N ALA A 75 7.70 -18.94 12.16
CA ALA A 75 8.99 -18.52 12.72
C ALA A 75 8.89 -18.43 14.26
N ALA A 76 9.90 -18.93 14.97
CA ALA A 76 9.90 -19.02 16.43
C ALA A 76 9.77 -17.67 17.15
N ASP A 77 10.06 -16.57 16.45
CA ASP A 77 9.99 -15.21 16.99
C ASP A 77 8.85 -14.42 16.34
N ALA A 78 7.70 -14.36 17.01
CA ALA A 78 6.52 -13.60 16.58
C ALA A 78 6.79 -12.09 16.36
N GLY A 79 7.92 -11.54 16.84
CA GLY A 79 8.31 -10.15 16.57
C GLY A 79 9.02 -9.91 15.23
N SER A 80 9.44 -10.97 14.53
CA SER A 80 10.33 -10.88 13.37
C SER A 80 9.84 -11.73 12.19
N GLY A 81 8.53 -11.92 12.06
CA GLY A 81 7.98 -12.77 11.00
C GLY A 81 8.23 -12.22 9.59
N PHE A 82 8.32 -10.90 9.42
CA PHE A 82 8.53 -10.23 8.14
C PHE A 82 10.02 -9.98 7.83
N THR A 83 10.49 -10.54 6.72
CA THR A 83 11.85 -10.33 6.18
C THR A 83 11.78 -9.58 4.85
N ALA A 84 12.32 -8.36 4.80
CA ALA A 84 12.42 -7.60 3.57
C ALA A 84 13.38 -8.28 2.57
N LEU A 85 12.92 -8.55 1.34
CA LEU A 85 13.74 -9.16 0.29
C LEU A 85 14.27 -8.14 -0.71
N ILE A 86 13.45 -7.17 -1.08
CA ILE A 86 13.80 -6.17 -2.09
C ILE A 86 13.18 -4.82 -1.76
N ARG A 87 13.96 -3.75 -1.92
CA ARG A 87 13.43 -2.38 -1.92
C ARG A 87 12.95 -2.04 -3.33
N LEU A 88 11.67 -1.74 -3.45
CA LEU A 88 11.10 -1.15 -4.64
C LEU A 88 11.61 0.29 -4.70
N ARG A 89 12.36 0.62 -5.75
CA ARG A 89 12.68 2.04 -6.01
C ARG A 89 11.35 2.77 -6.13
N SER A 90 11.23 3.94 -5.50
CA SER A 90 10.05 4.79 -5.64
C SER A 90 9.67 4.86 -7.13
N PRO A 91 8.41 4.61 -7.53
CA PRO A 91 7.99 4.97 -8.86
C PRO A 91 8.30 6.46 -8.98
N ALA A 92 9.19 6.82 -9.90
CA ALA A 92 9.41 8.21 -10.22
C ALA A 92 8.01 8.76 -10.55
N VAL A 93 7.50 9.67 -9.73
CA VAL A 93 6.33 10.45 -10.09
C VAL A 93 6.79 11.26 -11.29
N ALA A 94 6.56 10.71 -12.49
CA ALA A 94 6.80 11.41 -13.73
C ALA A 94 5.80 12.55 -13.74
N PHE A 95 6.21 13.69 -13.18
CA PHE A 95 5.56 14.96 -13.43
C PHE A 95 5.59 15.15 -14.94
N TRP A 96 4.47 14.84 -15.60
CA TRP A 96 4.18 15.34 -16.92
C TRP A 96 4.18 16.86 -16.82
N ARG A 97 5.34 17.49 -17.01
CA ARG A 97 5.39 18.89 -17.40
C ARG A 97 4.77 18.92 -18.79
N ALA A 98 3.47 19.25 -18.83
CA ALA A 98 2.82 19.66 -20.05
C ALA A 98 3.70 20.74 -20.68
N ALA A 99 4.38 20.41 -21.78
CA ALA A 99 5.09 21.39 -22.57
C ALA A 99 4.06 22.45 -22.96
N ALA A 100 4.21 23.65 -22.41
CA ALA A 100 3.38 24.78 -22.76
C ALA A 100 3.45 24.96 -24.28
N ARG A 101 2.35 24.66 -24.98
CA ARG A 101 2.24 24.95 -26.41
C ARG A 101 2.39 26.47 -26.59
N PRO A 102 3.15 26.95 -27.59
CA PRO A 102 3.20 28.38 -27.87
C PRO A 102 1.80 28.86 -28.24
N ARG A 103 1.25 29.81 -27.48
CA ARG A 103 0.02 30.50 -27.85
C ARG A 103 0.32 31.35 -29.09
N HIS A 104 -0.12 30.90 -30.26
CA HIS A 104 -0.23 31.78 -31.42
C HIS A 104 -1.34 32.80 -31.13
N SER A 105 -0.95 34.06 -30.92
CA SER A 105 -1.84 35.19 -30.76
C SER A 105 -2.52 35.50 -32.10
N PHE A 106 -3.81 35.21 -32.22
CA PHE A 106 -4.64 35.75 -33.30
C PHE A 106 -4.85 37.26 -33.06
N ARG A 107 -4.29 38.09 -33.94
CA ARG A 107 -4.47 39.55 -33.93
C ARG A 107 -5.73 39.88 -34.73
N THR A 108 -6.81 40.26 -34.06
CA THR A 108 -7.98 40.86 -34.72
C THR A 108 -7.72 42.35 -34.87
N THR A 109 -7.51 42.83 -36.10
CA THR A 109 -7.55 44.26 -36.42
C THR A 109 -9.01 44.67 -36.54
N SER A 110 -9.55 45.35 -35.53
CA SER A 110 -10.78 46.13 -35.68
C SER A 110 -10.39 47.56 -36.05
N GLU A 111 -10.59 47.92 -37.31
CA GLU A 111 -10.56 49.33 -37.74
C GLU A 111 -11.72 50.08 -37.09
N SER A 112 -11.39 51.03 -36.23
CA SER A 112 -12.29 52.02 -35.65
C SER A 112 -12.34 53.22 -36.58
N SER A 113 -13.38 53.34 -37.40
CA SER A 113 -13.71 54.60 -38.08
C SER A 113 -14.77 55.33 -37.25
N SER A 114 -14.34 56.38 -36.54
CA SER A 114 -15.22 57.39 -35.95
C SER A 114 -15.56 58.45 -37.01
N PRO A 115 -16.80 58.96 -37.10
CA PRO A 115 -17.05 60.23 -37.76
C PRO A 115 -16.97 61.39 -36.75
N VAL A 116 -16.25 62.45 -37.13
CA VAL A 116 -16.26 63.77 -36.49
C VAL A 116 -16.90 64.76 -37.48
N VAL A 117 -17.86 65.53 -36.93
CA VAL A 117 -18.76 66.57 -37.50
C VAL A 117 -19.99 66.07 -38.24
#